data_AF-A0A926VZM6-F1
#
_entry.id   AF-A0A926VZM6-F1
#
_cell.length_a   1.000
_cell.length_b   1.000
_cell.length_c   1.000
_cell.angle_alpha   90.00
_cell.angle_beta   90.00
_cell.angle_gamma   90.00
#
_symmetry.space_group_name_H-M   'P 1'
#
loop_
_entity.id
_entity.type
_entity.pdbx_description
1 polymer ?
#
loop_
_entity_poly.entity_id
_entity_poly.type
_entity_poly.pdbx_seq_one_letter_code
_entity_poly.pdbx_strand_id
1 'polypeptide(L)'
;MYNQVPVFQLLLQDNPCLFTTEGLSSLLWDCVHIKAPNCHKFTYPSLLNKQVYLAIAGLEGSAEDELMIYRIMSNPQVWYNFTKVRQQDQPFENIGEEFYSSFGIEIYLQHRIINSIRYLQKSLNISGIRQTNIAVRDRLFSYPTVEEHLVILDRDRLTLQQAVPEIIKYFISLAQIPPEYRLFLVDEKEQKIRTSVSIVENAASNAAIAEISTESFDWELTGANCWRGKSVERLDPDKIRLTLHLEWDKNEFIFFEAQHPDLSRFPWATEAAY
;
A
#
# COMPACT_ATOMS: atom_id res chain seq x y z
N MET A 1 27.50 -16.45 -0.38
CA MET A 1 28.46 -15.67 -1.20
C MET A 1 27.70 -15.11 -2.38
N TYR A 2 27.44 -13.80 -2.39
CA TYR A 2 26.56 -13.12 -3.35
C TYR A 2 27.29 -12.83 -4.68
N ASN A 3 27.17 -13.72 -5.66
CA ASN A 3 27.57 -13.44 -7.05
C ASN A 3 26.46 -12.68 -7.81
N GLN A 4 25.93 -11.59 -7.23
CA GLN A 4 24.86 -10.74 -7.81
C GLN A 4 25.35 -9.37 -8.30
N VAL A 5 26.66 -9.25 -8.57
CA VAL A 5 27.36 -7.97 -8.57
C VAL A 5 27.04 -7.01 -9.75
N PRO A 6 26.66 -7.43 -10.98
CA PRO A 6 26.44 -6.46 -12.08
C PRO A 6 25.13 -5.66 -12.00
N VAL A 7 24.04 -6.29 -11.58
CA VAL A 7 22.70 -5.69 -11.68
C VAL A 7 22.47 -4.65 -10.61
N PHE A 8 22.88 -4.94 -9.37
CA PHE A 8 22.80 -3.95 -8.29
C PHE A 8 23.78 -2.79 -8.48
N GLN A 9 24.90 -2.99 -9.19
CA GLN A 9 25.78 -1.87 -9.56
C GLN A 9 25.09 -0.90 -10.52
N LEU A 10 24.35 -1.40 -11.51
CA LEU A 10 23.56 -0.54 -12.41
C LEU A 10 22.46 0.20 -11.65
N LEU A 11 21.72 -0.50 -10.77
CA LEU A 11 20.69 0.14 -9.94
C LEU A 11 21.27 1.19 -8.96
N LEU A 12 22.48 0.98 -8.44
CA LEU A 12 23.18 1.96 -7.59
C LEU A 12 23.65 3.19 -8.36
N GLN A 13 23.96 3.05 -9.66
CA GLN A 13 24.28 4.19 -10.53
C GLN A 13 23.04 5.06 -10.77
N ASP A 14 21.87 4.43 -10.90
CA ASP A 14 20.60 5.15 -11.01
C ASP A 14 20.23 5.86 -9.69
N ASN A 15 20.34 5.15 -8.57
CA ASN A 15 20.02 5.68 -7.25
C ASN A 15 20.97 5.12 -6.17
N PRO A 16 21.82 5.96 -5.56
CA PRO A 16 22.77 5.52 -4.53
C PRO A 16 22.08 5.06 -3.24
N CYS A 17 20.81 5.43 -3.04
CA CYS A 17 20.00 5.03 -1.87
C CYS A 17 19.33 3.66 -2.05
N LEU A 18 19.68 2.86 -3.06
CA LEU A 18 19.08 1.55 -3.34
C LEU A 18 18.85 0.68 -2.09
N PHE A 19 19.83 0.65 -1.18
CA PHE A 19 19.77 -0.16 0.04
C PHE A 19 19.20 0.58 1.26
N THR A 20 18.29 1.54 1.05
CA THR A 20 17.44 2.13 2.09
C THR A 20 15.98 1.69 1.92
N THR A 21 15.13 2.01 2.90
CA THR A 21 13.68 1.80 2.80
C THR A 21 13.12 2.45 1.53
N GLU A 22 13.46 3.72 1.31
CA GLU A 22 13.00 4.51 0.16
C GLU A 22 13.53 3.93 -1.15
N GLY A 23 14.82 3.53 -1.18
CA GLY A 23 15.42 2.93 -2.36
C GLY A 23 14.72 1.66 -2.80
N LEU A 24 14.51 0.71 -1.88
CA LEU A 24 13.83 -0.55 -2.18
C LEU A 24 12.34 -0.35 -2.50
N SER A 25 11.69 0.61 -1.82
CA SER A 25 10.31 1.01 -2.11
C SER A 25 10.15 1.52 -3.53
N SER A 26 10.98 2.49 -3.95
CA SER A 26 10.98 3.02 -5.31
C SER A 26 11.31 1.95 -6.35
N LEU A 27 12.18 0.99 -6.03
CA LEU A 27 12.50 -0.11 -6.93
C LEU A 27 11.27 -1.01 -7.15
N LEU A 28 10.53 -1.33 -6.08
CA LEU A 28 9.30 -2.12 -6.17
C LEU A 28 8.24 -1.38 -6.97
N TRP A 29 8.05 -0.09 -6.70
CA TRP A 29 7.11 0.77 -7.41
C TRP A 29 7.42 0.82 -8.92
N ASP A 30 8.68 1.05 -9.29
CA ASP A 30 9.11 1.10 -10.68
C ASP A 30 8.92 -0.24 -11.40
N CYS A 31 9.15 -1.37 -10.71
CA CYS A 31 8.91 -2.70 -11.27
C CYS A 31 7.43 -2.94 -11.61
N VAL A 32 6.49 -2.41 -10.83
CA VAL A 32 5.05 -2.49 -11.12
C VAL A 32 4.69 -1.66 -12.36
N HIS A 33 5.38 -0.55 -12.59
CA HIS A 33 5.06 0.41 -13.66
C HIS A 33 5.85 0.20 -14.97
N ILE A 34 6.61 -0.89 -15.09
CA ILE A 34 7.49 -1.15 -16.24
C ILE A 34 6.78 -1.15 -17.61
N LYS A 35 5.47 -1.40 -17.63
CA LYS A 35 4.63 -1.41 -18.84
C LYS A 35 4.02 -0.06 -19.22
N ALA A 36 4.14 0.94 -18.36
CA ALA A 36 3.60 2.26 -18.60
C ALA A 36 4.71 3.33 -18.68
N PRO A 37 5.77 3.13 -19.50
CA PRO A 37 6.95 3.98 -19.41
C PRO A 37 6.72 5.42 -19.86
N ASN A 38 5.70 5.65 -20.66
CA ASN A 38 5.30 6.99 -21.09
C ASN A 38 4.48 7.73 -20.03
N CYS A 39 4.01 7.03 -18.99
CA CYS A 39 3.15 7.57 -17.94
C CYS A 39 3.79 7.50 -16.54
N HIS A 40 5.02 6.97 -16.44
CA HIS A 40 5.73 6.78 -15.18
C HIS A 40 7.16 7.30 -15.27
N LYS A 41 7.58 8.08 -14.27
CA LYS A 41 8.96 8.55 -14.16
C LYS A 41 9.74 7.59 -13.28
N PHE A 42 10.64 6.82 -13.90
CA PHE A 42 11.46 5.84 -13.19
C PHE A 42 12.52 6.52 -12.33
N THR A 43 12.62 6.03 -11.10
CA THR A 43 13.77 6.26 -10.22
C THR A 43 14.97 5.41 -10.68
N TYR A 44 14.70 4.22 -11.20
CA TYR A 44 15.68 3.26 -11.74
C TYR A 44 15.49 3.04 -13.25
N PRO A 45 15.92 3.97 -14.12
CA PRO A 45 15.80 3.80 -15.57
C PRO A 45 16.50 2.55 -16.10
N SER A 46 17.51 2.00 -15.39
CA SER A 46 18.15 0.74 -15.73
C SER A 46 17.18 -0.45 -15.71
N LEU A 47 16.03 -0.37 -15.02
CA LEU A 47 14.96 -1.38 -15.09
C LEU A 47 14.36 -1.53 -16.49
N LEU A 48 14.43 -0.49 -17.33
CA LEU A 48 13.98 -0.56 -18.72
C LEU A 48 14.84 -1.51 -19.55
N ASN A 49 16.04 -1.84 -19.08
CA ASN A 49 16.79 -2.96 -19.63
C ASN A 49 16.18 -4.29 -19.14
N LYS A 50 15.59 -5.05 -20.06
CA LYS A 50 14.99 -6.36 -19.81
C LYS A 50 15.90 -7.31 -19.01
N GLN A 51 17.22 -7.27 -19.21
CA GLN A 51 18.16 -8.12 -18.49
C GLN A 51 18.24 -7.79 -17.00
N VAL A 52 18.19 -6.50 -16.65
CA VAL A 52 18.17 -6.03 -15.25
C VAL A 52 16.89 -6.51 -14.57
N TYR A 53 15.75 -6.31 -15.21
CA TYR A 53 14.44 -6.74 -14.70
C TYR A 53 14.36 -8.26 -14.48
N LEU A 54 14.79 -9.07 -15.46
CA LEU A 54 14.80 -10.52 -15.35
C LEU A 54 15.76 -11.02 -14.25
N ALA A 55 16.93 -10.39 -14.13
CA ALA A 55 17.89 -10.76 -13.12
C ALA A 55 17.40 -10.47 -11.68
N ILE A 56 16.65 -9.38 -11.47
CA ILE A 56 15.97 -9.12 -10.17
C ILE A 56 14.92 -10.20 -9.89
N ALA A 57 14.22 -10.69 -10.92
CA ALA A 57 13.30 -11.82 -10.79
C ALA A 57 14.03 -13.15 -10.50
N GLY A 58 15.37 -13.18 -10.56
CA GLY A 58 16.17 -14.39 -10.44
C GLY A 58 16.02 -15.31 -11.65
N LEU A 59 15.79 -14.73 -12.83
CA LEU A 59 15.75 -15.40 -14.12
C LEU A 59 16.94 -14.89 -14.92
N GLU A 60 17.90 -15.77 -15.23
CA GLU A 60 19.15 -15.39 -15.90
C GLU A 60 18.99 -15.30 -17.42
N GLY A 61 17.75 -15.40 -17.92
CA GLY A 61 17.47 -15.42 -19.36
C GLY A 61 17.97 -16.70 -20.02
N SER A 62 18.06 -17.79 -19.25
CA SER A 62 18.46 -19.10 -19.76
C SER A 62 17.34 -19.71 -20.63
N ALA A 63 17.67 -20.71 -21.45
CA ALA A 63 16.68 -21.47 -22.20
C ALA A 63 15.62 -22.14 -21.28
N GLU A 64 15.99 -22.45 -20.03
CA GLU A 64 15.06 -22.97 -19.03
C GLU A 64 14.10 -21.89 -18.51
N ASP A 65 14.58 -20.66 -18.31
CA ASP A 65 13.73 -19.52 -17.94
C ASP A 65 12.76 -19.16 -19.07
N GLU A 66 13.25 -19.16 -20.32
CA GLU A 66 12.40 -18.94 -21.50
C GLU A 66 11.38 -20.06 -21.67
N LEU A 67 11.77 -21.32 -21.44
CA LEU A 67 10.86 -22.46 -21.44
C LEU A 67 9.84 -22.39 -20.29
N MET A 68 10.24 -21.91 -19.11
CA MET A 68 9.35 -21.71 -17.97
C MET A 68 8.33 -20.62 -18.27
N ILE A 69 8.78 -19.46 -18.79
CA ILE A 69 7.91 -18.39 -19.27
C ILE A 69 6.97 -18.94 -20.34
N TYR A 70 7.48 -19.65 -21.35
CA TYR A 70 6.70 -20.28 -22.41
C TYR A 70 5.65 -21.25 -21.88
N ARG A 71 6.00 -22.11 -20.92
CA ARG A 71 5.07 -23.05 -20.25
C ARG A 71 3.97 -22.32 -19.48
N ILE A 72 4.31 -21.20 -18.82
CA ILE A 72 3.32 -20.33 -18.16
C ILE A 72 2.39 -19.71 -19.21
N MET A 73 2.90 -19.30 -20.38
CA MET A 73 2.05 -18.82 -21.49
C MET A 73 1.11 -19.91 -22.02
N SER A 74 1.61 -21.15 -22.05
CA SER A 74 0.96 -22.26 -22.76
C SER A 74 -0.06 -23.01 -21.89
N ASN A 75 0.12 -23.04 -20.56
CA ASN A 75 -0.81 -23.68 -19.64
C ASN A 75 -0.80 -22.99 -18.25
N PRO A 76 -1.64 -21.96 -18.05
CA PRO A 76 -1.65 -21.21 -16.79
C PRO A 76 -2.19 -22.01 -15.59
N GLN A 77 -2.86 -23.14 -15.82
CA GLN A 77 -3.36 -24.06 -14.79
C GLN A 77 -2.23 -24.77 -14.02
N VAL A 78 -1.04 -24.88 -14.64
CA VAL A 78 0.19 -25.34 -13.98
C VAL A 78 0.58 -24.42 -12.82
N TRP A 79 0.26 -23.13 -12.91
CA TRP A 79 0.62 -22.11 -11.93
C TRP A 79 -0.25 -22.17 -10.67
N TYR A 80 -1.55 -22.39 -10.82
CA TYR A 80 -2.49 -22.65 -9.71
C TYR A 80 -2.04 -23.85 -8.86
N ASN A 81 -1.46 -24.87 -9.51
CA ASN A 81 -0.94 -26.05 -8.82
C ASN A 81 0.44 -25.80 -8.18
N PHE A 82 1.30 -24.96 -8.78
CA PHE A 82 2.63 -24.67 -8.25
C PHE A 82 2.61 -23.80 -6.99
N THR A 83 1.67 -22.84 -6.90
CA THR A 83 1.46 -22.04 -5.68
C THR A 83 0.84 -22.86 -4.56
N LYS A 84 -0.07 -23.79 -4.86
CA LYS A 84 -0.61 -24.76 -3.88
C LYS A 84 0.46 -25.67 -3.26
N VAL A 85 1.47 -26.10 -4.02
CA VAL A 85 2.51 -27.02 -3.52
C VAL A 85 3.49 -26.34 -2.54
N ARG A 86 3.56 -25.00 -2.51
CA ARG A 86 4.40 -24.24 -1.55
C ARG A 86 3.63 -23.63 -0.38
N GLN A 87 2.31 -23.73 -0.36
CA GLN A 87 1.47 -23.27 0.75
C GLN A 87 0.57 -24.42 1.22
N GLN A 88 1.14 -25.31 2.05
CA GLN A 88 0.31 -26.17 2.87
C GLN A 88 -0.27 -25.32 4.01
N ASP A 89 -1.49 -24.80 3.80
CA ASP A 89 -2.65 -24.82 4.73
C ASP A 89 -3.86 -23.95 4.26
N GLN A 90 -4.34 -24.21 3.03
CA GLN A 90 -5.71 -23.93 2.47
C GLN A 90 -6.20 -22.45 2.29
N PRO A 91 -7.37 -22.20 1.67
CA PRO A 91 -7.56 -22.18 0.21
C PRO A 91 -8.11 -20.83 -0.30
N PHE A 92 -7.53 -20.25 -1.34
CA PHE A 92 -8.24 -19.22 -2.13
C PHE A 92 -9.11 -19.92 -3.18
N GLU A 93 -10.42 -19.94 -2.93
CA GLU A 93 -11.42 -20.30 -3.93
C GLU A 93 -11.50 -19.21 -5.00
N ASN A 94 -11.46 -19.65 -6.27
CA ASN A 94 -11.94 -18.95 -7.46
C ASN A 94 -11.35 -17.59 -7.87
N ILE A 95 -10.04 -17.36 -7.69
CA ILE A 95 -9.35 -16.27 -8.44
C ILE A 95 -9.03 -16.72 -9.90
N GLY A 96 -9.14 -18.02 -10.17
CA GLY A 96 -8.51 -18.67 -11.31
C GLY A 96 -9.36 -18.90 -12.54
N GLU A 97 -10.50 -18.24 -12.75
CA GLU A 97 -11.28 -18.35 -14.02
C GLU A 97 -11.22 -17.09 -14.91
N GLU A 98 -10.93 -15.90 -14.38
CA GLU A 98 -11.01 -14.64 -15.15
C GLU A 98 -9.69 -14.16 -15.80
N PHE A 99 -8.53 -14.76 -15.47
CA PHE A 99 -7.22 -14.14 -15.76
C PHE A 99 -6.30 -14.92 -16.73
N TYR A 100 -6.85 -15.57 -17.77
CA TYR A 100 -6.05 -16.41 -18.69
C TYR A 100 -5.55 -15.66 -19.93
N SER A 101 -4.25 -15.34 -19.97
CA SER A 101 -3.29 -15.76 -21.03
C SER A 101 -2.05 -14.86 -21.14
N SER A 102 -2.10 -13.60 -20.70
CA SER A 102 -0.92 -12.70 -20.60
C SER A 102 -0.65 -12.21 -19.17
N PHE A 103 -1.71 -12.03 -18.38
CA PHE A 103 -1.66 -11.49 -17.03
C PHE A 103 -0.91 -12.39 -16.01
N GLY A 104 -0.96 -13.72 -16.20
CA GLY A 104 -0.34 -14.67 -15.27
C GLY A 104 1.19 -14.62 -15.22
N ILE A 105 1.85 -14.31 -16.34
CA ILE A 105 3.32 -14.16 -16.38
C ILE A 105 3.73 -12.88 -15.65
N GLU A 106 2.96 -11.82 -15.84
CA GLU A 106 3.22 -10.51 -15.22
C GLU A 106 3.10 -10.60 -13.71
N ILE A 107 2.02 -11.21 -13.23
CA ILE A 107 1.85 -11.55 -11.81
C ILE A 107 3.02 -12.41 -11.31
N TYR A 108 3.44 -13.45 -12.05
CA TYR A 108 4.56 -14.30 -11.65
C TYR A 108 5.88 -13.51 -11.52
N LEU A 109 6.22 -12.72 -12.53
CA LEU A 109 7.43 -11.91 -12.54
C LEU A 109 7.38 -10.87 -11.41
N GLN A 110 6.24 -10.21 -11.22
CA GLN A 110 6.02 -9.26 -10.14
C GLN A 110 6.20 -9.91 -8.77
N HIS A 111 5.60 -11.09 -8.52
CA HIS A 111 5.81 -11.83 -7.27
C HIS A 111 7.26 -12.25 -7.07
N ARG A 112 7.95 -12.70 -8.12
CA ARG A 112 9.38 -13.08 -8.03
C ARG A 112 10.26 -11.90 -7.69
N ILE A 113 9.99 -10.74 -8.29
CA ILE A 113 10.70 -9.50 -8.01
C ILE A 113 10.44 -9.05 -6.57
N ILE A 114 9.17 -8.99 -6.16
CA ILE A 114 8.78 -8.65 -4.78
C ILE A 114 9.47 -9.56 -3.78
N ASN A 115 9.46 -10.88 -4.02
CA ASN A 115 10.09 -11.85 -3.13
C ASN A 115 11.62 -11.70 -3.10
N SER A 116 12.25 -11.42 -4.24
CA SER A 116 13.70 -11.24 -4.32
C SER A 116 14.14 -9.96 -3.60
N ILE A 117 13.38 -8.87 -3.75
CA ILE A 117 13.62 -7.61 -3.04
C ILE A 117 13.34 -7.77 -1.54
N ARG A 118 12.29 -8.48 -1.14
CA ARG A 118 12.01 -8.78 0.28
C ARG A 118 13.08 -9.68 0.91
N TYR A 119 13.64 -10.63 0.14
CA TYR A 119 14.79 -11.42 0.59
C TYR A 119 16.01 -10.54 0.81
N LEU A 120 16.32 -9.67 -0.17
CA LEU A 120 17.40 -8.69 -0.05
C LEU A 120 17.19 -7.79 1.17
N GLN A 121 16.00 -7.23 1.34
CA GLN A 121 15.60 -6.41 2.48
C GLN A 121 15.90 -7.12 3.81
N LYS A 122 15.44 -8.37 3.97
CA LYS A 122 15.68 -9.17 5.18
C LYS A 122 17.18 -9.44 5.39
N SER A 123 17.89 -9.81 4.33
CA SER A 123 19.31 -10.15 4.40
C SER A 123 20.20 -8.97 4.80
N LEU A 124 19.81 -7.76 4.38
CA LEU A 124 20.50 -6.51 4.71
C LEU A 124 19.92 -5.83 5.95
N ASN A 125 18.89 -6.41 6.57
CA ASN A 125 18.17 -5.82 7.69
C ASN A 125 17.76 -4.37 7.38
N ILE A 126 17.10 -4.16 6.24
CA ILE A 126 16.55 -2.86 5.81
C ILE A 126 15.12 -2.74 6.32
N SER A 127 14.79 -1.60 6.91
CA SER A 127 13.50 -1.40 7.58
C SER A 127 12.36 -1.42 6.56
N GLY A 128 11.21 -1.98 6.94
CA GLY A 128 9.98 -1.88 6.16
C GLY A 128 9.15 -0.64 6.48
N ILE A 129 9.63 0.20 7.40
CA ILE A 129 8.91 1.42 7.82
C ILE A 129 9.58 2.66 7.25
N ARG A 130 8.75 3.62 6.85
CA ARG A 130 9.16 4.96 6.45
C ARG A 130 8.51 6.00 7.35
N GLN A 131 9.11 7.18 7.44
CA GLN A 131 8.46 8.33 8.07
C GLN A 131 7.52 8.98 7.05
N THR A 132 6.25 9.13 7.41
CA THR A 132 5.25 9.86 6.64
C THR A 132 4.82 11.11 7.39
N ASN A 133 4.37 12.11 6.64
CA ASN A 133 3.82 13.34 7.19
C ASN A 133 2.36 13.48 6.77
N ILE A 134 1.54 13.97 7.69
CA ILE A 134 0.18 14.41 7.42
C ILE A 134 0.05 15.86 7.88
N ALA A 135 -0.50 16.71 7.01
CA ALA A 135 -0.71 18.12 7.30
C ALA A 135 -2.21 18.41 7.28
N VAL A 136 -2.75 18.89 8.39
CA VAL A 136 -4.14 19.35 8.50
C VAL A 136 -4.11 20.72 9.18
N ARG A 137 -4.69 21.72 8.51
CA ARG A 137 -4.57 23.14 8.89
C ARG A 137 -3.10 23.56 9.05
N ASP A 138 -2.75 24.09 10.23
CA ASP A 138 -1.43 24.53 10.65
C ASP A 138 -0.65 23.42 11.39
N ARG A 139 -1.19 22.19 11.44
CA ARG A 139 -0.58 21.07 12.15
C ARG A 139 0.10 20.13 11.17
N LEU A 140 1.40 19.96 11.33
CA LEU A 140 2.19 18.91 10.69
C LEU A 140 2.45 17.80 11.70
N PHE A 141 2.13 16.58 11.34
CA PHE A 141 2.38 15.40 12.16
C PHE A 141 3.15 14.35 11.38
N SER A 142 4.27 13.95 11.94
CA SER A 142 5.17 12.95 11.36
C SER A 142 5.04 11.65 12.13
N TYR A 143 4.79 10.54 11.45
CA TYR A 143 4.65 9.22 12.07
C TYR A 143 5.25 8.11 11.19
N PRO A 144 5.73 7.01 11.79
CA PRO A 144 6.17 5.85 11.04
C PRO A 144 4.97 5.11 10.44
N THR A 145 5.08 4.70 9.17
CA THR A 145 4.09 3.86 8.50
C THR A 145 4.79 2.73 7.77
N VAL A 146 4.04 1.67 7.50
CA VAL A 146 4.54 0.51 6.75
C VAL A 146 4.55 0.86 5.28
N GLU A 147 5.67 0.61 4.61
CA GLU A 147 5.73 0.70 3.16
C GLU A 147 5.04 -0.52 2.53
N GLU A 148 4.02 -0.30 1.69
CA GLU A 148 3.07 -1.32 1.24
C GLU A 148 3.73 -2.57 0.62
N HIS A 149 4.90 -2.40 0.00
CA HIS A 149 5.57 -3.48 -0.71
C HIS A 149 6.71 -4.14 0.09
N LEU A 150 7.18 -3.51 1.17
CA LEU A 150 8.23 -4.05 2.04
C LEU A 150 7.64 -4.92 3.16
N VAL A 151 8.48 -5.74 3.79
CA VAL A 151 8.07 -6.53 4.95
C VAL A 151 8.42 -5.83 6.26
N ILE A 152 7.57 -5.98 7.27
CA ILE A 152 7.86 -5.52 8.63
C ILE A 152 8.88 -6.48 9.26
N LEU A 153 10.00 -5.93 9.76
CA LEU A 153 10.98 -6.68 10.54
C LEU A 153 10.65 -6.61 12.05
N ASP A 154 11.18 -7.53 12.85
CA ASP A 154 10.90 -7.55 14.30
C ASP A 154 11.27 -6.24 15.01
N ARG A 155 12.34 -5.57 14.56
CA ARG A 155 12.74 -4.25 15.08
C ARG A 155 11.77 -3.13 14.72
N ASP A 156 11.04 -3.27 13.62
CA ASP A 156 10.10 -2.25 13.14
C ASP A 156 8.82 -2.28 13.99
N ARG A 157 8.46 -3.45 14.52
CA ARG A 157 7.28 -3.66 15.38
C ARG A 157 7.26 -2.73 16.58
N LEU A 158 8.38 -2.62 17.30
CA LEU A 158 8.47 -1.75 18.46
C LEU A 158 8.23 -0.28 18.08
N THR A 159 8.80 0.16 16.95
CA THR A 159 8.64 1.53 16.46
C THR A 159 7.19 1.84 16.08
N LEU A 160 6.51 0.91 15.40
CA LEU A 160 5.10 1.05 15.04
C LEU A 160 4.20 1.05 16.27
N GLN A 161 4.42 0.13 17.21
CA GLN A 161 3.62 0.02 18.43
C GLN A 161 3.75 1.28 19.30
N GLN A 162 4.96 1.85 19.41
CA GLN A 162 5.19 3.07 20.17
C GLN A 162 4.55 4.31 19.52
N ALA A 163 4.29 4.29 18.22
CA ALA A 163 3.65 5.39 17.52
C ALA A 163 2.12 5.40 17.66
N VAL A 164 1.49 4.24 17.92
CA VAL A 164 0.03 4.09 18.02
C VAL A 164 -0.62 5.16 18.92
N PRO A 165 -0.18 5.39 20.18
CA PRO A 165 -0.85 6.35 21.05
C PRO A 165 -0.79 7.78 20.52
N GLU A 166 0.32 8.19 19.92
CA GLU A 166 0.49 9.55 19.39
C GLU A 166 -0.32 9.77 18.11
N ILE A 167 -0.43 8.76 17.24
CA ILE A 167 -1.28 8.82 16.03
C ILE A 167 -2.75 8.98 16.44
N ILE A 168 -3.20 8.22 17.44
CA ILE A 168 -4.58 8.28 17.94
C ILE A 168 -4.85 9.62 18.62
N LYS A 169 -3.94 10.08 19.47
CA LYS A 169 -4.02 11.41 20.09
C LYS A 169 -4.10 12.51 19.05
N TYR A 170 -3.29 12.41 17.99
CA TYR A 170 -3.33 13.35 16.88
C TYR A 170 -4.69 13.31 16.17
N PHE A 171 -5.20 12.13 15.80
CA PHE A 171 -6.53 11.96 15.20
C PHE A 171 -7.66 12.58 16.05
N ILE A 172 -7.69 12.28 17.35
CA ILE A 172 -8.68 12.86 18.28
C ILE A 172 -8.56 14.37 18.32
N SER A 173 -7.33 14.90 18.38
CA SER A 173 -7.08 16.33 18.39
C SER A 173 -7.55 17.04 17.12
N LEU A 174 -7.59 16.33 15.98
CA LEU A 174 -8.11 16.82 14.70
C LEU A 174 -9.64 16.77 14.68
N ALA A 175 -10.23 15.67 15.15
CA ALA A 175 -11.68 15.51 15.18
C ALA A 175 -12.38 16.56 16.06
N GLN A 176 -11.70 17.02 17.11
CA GLN A 176 -12.20 18.02 18.04
C GLN A 176 -11.94 19.47 17.60
N ILE A 177 -11.31 19.71 16.44
CA ILE A 177 -11.06 21.09 16.00
C ILE A 177 -12.39 21.71 15.54
N PRO A 178 -12.77 22.91 16.01
CA PRO A 178 -13.98 23.58 15.53
C PRO A 178 -13.93 23.95 14.04
N PRO A 179 -15.05 23.78 13.29
CA PRO A 179 -16.24 23.03 13.69
C PRO A 179 -15.94 21.52 13.81
N GLU A 180 -16.41 20.90 14.90
CA GLU A 180 -16.06 19.52 15.23
C GLU A 180 -16.48 18.54 14.13
N TYR A 181 -15.61 17.56 13.89
CA TYR A 181 -15.89 16.46 12.99
C TYR A 181 -16.82 15.45 13.68
N ARG A 182 -17.77 14.92 12.92
CA ARG A 182 -18.63 13.83 13.36
C ARG A 182 -17.84 12.53 13.31
N LEU A 183 -17.76 11.83 14.43
CA LEU A 183 -17.01 10.59 14.56
C LEU A 183 -17.89 9.37 14.27
N PHE A 184 -17.35 8.46 13.47
CA PHE A 184 -17.97 7.19 13.10
C PHE A 184 -16.99 6.03 13.26
N LEU A 185 -17.48 4.91 13.76
CA LEU A 185 -16.92 3.59 13.56
C LEU A 185 -17.51 3.04 12.26
N VAL A 186 -16.69 2.50 11.39
CA VAL A 186 -17.13 1.91 10.13
C VAL A 186 -17.01 0.39 10.26
N ASP A 187 -18.13 -0.30 10.04
CA ASP A 187 -18.16 -1.76 10.13
C ASP A 187 -17.68 -2.44 8.83
N GLU A 188 -17.65 -3.77 8.83
CA GLU A 188 -17.26 -4.59 7.68
C GLU A 188 -18.16 -4.40 6.44
N LYS A 189 -19.36 -3.85 6.61
CA LYS A 189 -20.31 -3.52 5.53
C LYS A 189 -20.23 -2.06 5.11
N GLU A 190 -19.18 -1.36 5.54
CA GLU A 190 -18.96 0.08 5.34
C GLU A 190 -20.07 0.97 5.94
N GLN A 191 -20.85 0.44 6.89
CA GLN A 191 -21.87 1.22 7.58
C GLN A 191 -21.23 2.11 8.65
N LYS A 192 -21.63 3.37 8.66
CA LYS A 192 -21.14 4.38 9.60
C LYS A 192 -21.98 4.37 10.86
N ILE A 193 -21.40 3.90 11.96
CA ILE A 193 -22.01 3.87 13.28
C ILE A 193 -21.44 5.05 14.07
N ARG A 194 -22.32 5.97 14.51
CA ARG A 194 -21.88 7.13 15.29
C ARG A 194 -21.15 6.69 16.56
N THR A 195 -19.98 7.26 16.82
CA THR A 195 -19.10 6.86 17.92
C THR A 195 -18.60 8.05 18.73
N SER A 196 -17.83 7.79 19.78
CA SER A 196 -17.23 8.78 20.68
C SER A 196 -15.71 8.65 20.75
N VAL A 197 -15.05 9.72 21.19
CA VAL A 197 -13.61 9.74 21.45
C VAL A 197 -13.19 8.61 22.39
N SER A 198 -13.97 8.34 23.44
CA SER A 198 -13.68 7.26 24.39
C SER A 198 -13.63 5.87 23.75
N ILE A 199 -14.43 5.60 22.70
CA ILE A 199 -14.40 4.32 21.99
C ILE A 199 -13.12 4.21 21.15
N VAL A 200 -12.71 5.32 20.52
CA VAL A 200 -11.44 5.39 19.76
C VAL A 200 -10.24 5.14 20.69
N GLU A 201 -10.23 5.77 21.87
CA GLU A 201 -9.18 5.57 22.88
C GLU A 201 -9.15 4.15 23.41
N ASN A 202 -10.32 3.53 23.64
CA ASN A 202 -10.38 2.14 24.08
C ASN A 202 -9.89 1.16 23.01
N ALA A 203 -10.12 1.44 21.72
CA ALA A 203 -9.60 0.61 20.64
C ALA A 203 -8.06 0.68 20.53
N ALA A 204 -7.45 1.77 21.00
CA ALA A 204 -6.00 1.98 21.00
C ALA A 204 -5.22 0.87 21.72
N SER A 205 -5.76 0.35 22.84
CA SER A 205 -5.03 -0.59 23.70
C SER A 205 -4.75 -1.93 23.02
N ASN A 206 -5.48 -2.24 21.96
CA ASN A 206 -5.41 -3.52 21.26
C ASN A 206 -4.76 -3.38 19.87
N ALA A 207 -4.38 -2.18 19.45
CA ALA A 207 -3.81 -1.94 18.13
C ALA A 207 -2.30 -2.21 18.10
N ALA A 208 -1.85 -3.00 17.12
CA ALA A 208 -0.44 -3.21 16.83
C ALA A 208 0.13 -2.07 15.97
N ILE A 209 -0.68 -1.54 15.04
CA ILE A 209 -0.31 -0.49 14.09
C ILE A 209 -1.47 0.48 13.98
N ALA A 210 -1.17 1.78 13.89
CA ALA A 210 -2.15 2.80 13.56
C ALA A 210 -1.70 3.55 12.31
N GLU A 211 -2.64 3.88 11.43
CA GLU A 211 -2.42 4.68 10.23
C GLU A 211 -3.48 5.78 10.19
N ILE A 212 -3.07 6.98 9.79
CA ILE A 212 -3.97 8.12 9.64
C ILE A 212 -3.88 8.64 8.20
N SER A 213 -5.02 9.01 7.61
CA SER A 213 -5.06 9.64 6.31
C SER A 213 -6.19 10.68 6.22
N THR A 214 -6.14 11.50 5.18
CA THR A 214 -7.12 12.55 4.93
C THR A 214 -7.60 12.46 3.50
N GLU A 215 -8.87 12.72 3.29
CA GLU A 215 -9.46 12.74 1.96
C GLU A 215 -10.38 13.95 1.81
N SER A 216 -10.35 14.55 0.63
CA SER A 216 -11.32 15.54 0.19
C SER A 216 -11.56 15.39 -1.29
N PHE A 217 -12.79 15.70 -1.72
CA PHE A 217 -13.19 15.52 -3.09
C PHE A 217 -13.92 16.75 -3.61
N ASP A 218 -13.54 17.19 -4.80
CA ASP A 218 -14.38 18.06 -5.61
C ASP A 218 -15.16 17.21 -6.61
N TRP A 219 -16.45 17.49 -6.74
CA TRP A 219 -17.35 16.68 -7.56
C TRP A 219 -17.74 17.42 -8.83
N GLU A 220 -17.63 16.73 -9.96
CA GLU A 220 -18.06 17.23 -11.26
C GLU A 220 -19.14 16.32 -11.86
N LEU A 221 -20.15 16.91 -12.49
CA LEU A 221 -21.12 16.16 -13.28
C LEU A 221 -20.50 15.84 -14.63
N THR A 222 -20.37 14.57 -14.94
CA THR A 222 -19.86 14.14 -16.24
C THR A 222 -20.95 14.19 -17.32
N GLY A 223 -20.55 14.17 -18.60
CA GLY A 223 -21.48 14.09 -19.73
C GLY A 223 -22.37 12.84 -19.76
N ALA A 224 -22.09 11.83 -18.92
CA ALA A 224 -22.89 10.63 -18.74
C ALA A 224 -23.94 10.75 -17.60
N ASN A 225 -24.16 11.96 -17.08
CA ASN A 225 -25.05 12.23 -15.95
C ASN A 225 -24.68 11.44 -14.68
N CYS A 226 -23.39 11.17 -14.49
CA CYS A 226 -22.84 10.62 -13.25
C CYS A 226 -21.85 11.59 -12.62
N TRP A 227 -21.81 11.60 -11.28
CA TRP A 227 -20.87 12.41 -10.52
C TRP A 227 -19.52 11.71 -10.45
N ARG A 228 -18.45 12.48 -10.69
CA ARG A 228 -17.08 12.03 -10.54
C ARG A 228 -16.40 12.86 -9.46
N GLY A 229 -15.81 12.18 -8.47
CA GLY A 229 -15.00 12.81 -7.44
C GLY A 229 -13.55 12.91 -7.89
N LYS A 230 -12.95 14.09 -7.76
CA LYS A 230 -11.52 14.33 -7.93
C LYS A 230 -10.92 14.61 -6.56
N SER A 231 -9.93 13.83 -6.16
CA SER A 231 -9.21 14.05 -4.89
C SER A 231 -8.49 15.40 -4.92
N VAL A 232 -8.59 16.15 -3.83
CA VAL A 232 -7.97 17.47 -3.64
C VAL A 232 -7.41 17.59 -2.22
N GLU A 233 -6.30 18.31 -2.07
CA GLU A 233 -5.77 18.67 -0.75
C GLU A 233 -6.48 19.94 -0.25
N ARG A 234 -6.86 19.94 1.04
CA ARG A 234 -7.55 21.07 1.66
C ARG A 234 -7.05 21.32 3.08
N LEU A 235 -7.17 22.57 3.50
CA LEU A 235 -6.88 23.00 4.87
C LEU A 235 -7.73 22.23 5.89
N ASP A 236 -9.03 22.10 5.56
CA ASP A 236 -10.02 21.33 6.28
C ASP A 236 -10.46 20.15 5.40
N PRO A 237 -9.97 18.93 5.68
CA PRO A 237 -10.34 17.79 4.88
C PRO A 237 -11.80 17.39 5.13
N ASP A 238 -12.51 16.90 4.10
CA ASP A 238 -13.88 16.38 4.24
C ASP A 238 -13.94 15.18 5.20
N LYS A 239 -12.89 14.35 5.16
CA LYS A 239 -12.76 13.14 5.95
C LYS A 239 -11.34 12.99 6.48
N ILE A 240 -11.25 12.64 7.75
CA ILE A 240 -10.03 12.17 8.41
C ILE A 240 -10.27 10.73 8.81
N ARG A 241 -9.29 9.90 8.56
CA ARG A 241 -9.40 8.46 8.57
C ARG A 241 -8.35 7.89 9.52
N LEU A 242 -8.77 7.05 10.48
CA LEU A 242 -7.88 6.32 11.38
C LEU A 242 -8.12 4.82 11.19
N THR A 243 -7.07 4.11 10.80
CA THR A 243 -7.06 2.64 10.67
C THR A 243 -6.20 2.07 11.79
N LEU A 244 -6.77 1.17 12.58
CA LEU A 244 -6.06 0.44 13.63
C LEU A 244 -5.96 -1.02 13.23
N HIS A 245 -4.75 -1.52 12.97
CA HIS A 245 -4.54 -2.95 12.74
C HIS A 245 -4.34 -3.63 14.08
N LEU A 246 -5.13 -4.67 14.35
CA LEU A 246 -5.06 -5.44 15.60
C LEU A 246 -3.90 -6.44 15.57
N GLU A 247 -3.56 -6.92 14.38
CA GLU A 247 -2.47 -7.86 14.14
C GLU A 247 -1.41 -7.32 13.17
N TRP A 248 -0.20 -7.90 13.22
CA TRP A 248 0.95 -7.49 12.40
C TRP A 248 0.80 -7.82 10.92
N ASP A 249 -0.03 -8.82 10.59
CA ASP A 249 -0.31 -9.22 9.22
C ASP A 249 -1.37 -8.33 8.55
N LYS A 250 -1.91 -7.36 9.29
CA LYS A 250 -2.92 -6.38 8.86
C LYS A 250 -4.27 -6.98 8.45
N ASN A 251 -4.54 -8.24 8.74
CA ASN A 251 -5.78 -8.90 8.32
C ASN A 251 -6.99 -8.46 9.15
N GLU A 252 -6.78 -8.19 10.44
CA GLU A 252 -7.81 -7.67 11.32
C GLU A 252 -7.57 -6.18 11.61
N PHE A 253 -8.57 -5.35 11.31
CA PHE A 253 -8.48 -3.91 11.49
C PHE A 253 -9.80 -3.29 11.95
N ILE A 254 -9.69 -2.21 12.72
CA ILE A 254 -10.79 -1.34 13.11
C ILE A 254 -10.63 -0.02 12.37
N PHE A 255 -11.74 0.50 11.87
CA PHE A 255 -11.74 1.64 10.98
C PHE A 255 -12.62 2.78 11.52
N PHE A 256 -12.03 3.95 11.75
CA PHE A 256 -12.73 5.14 12.23
C PHE A 256 -12.66 6.28 11.21
N GLU A 257 -13.77 7.03 11.09
CA GLU A 257 -13.85 8.22 10.25
C GLU A 257 -14.32 9.41 11.07
N ALA A 258 -13.59 10.53 10.97
CA ALA A 258 -14.05 11.84 11.38
C ALA A 258 -14.49 12.59 10.13
N GLN A 259 -15.74 13.08 10.09
CA GLN A 259 -16.30 13.73 8.89
C GLN A 259 -16.82 15.15 9.17
N HIS A 260 -16.42 16.06 8.30
CA HIS A 260 -16.95 17.42 8.24
C HIS A 260 -17.00 17.90 6.78
N PRO A 261 -17.81 17.25 5.93
CA PRO A 261 -17.85 17.58 4.51
C PRO A 261 -18.52 18.94 4.30
N ASP A 262 -17.94 19.74 3.40
CA ASP A 262 -18.58 20.97 2.92
C ASP A 262 -19.71 20.61 1.95
N LEU A 263 -20.93 20.55 2.48
CA LEU A 263 -22.14 20.11 1.75
C LEU A 263 -22.44 20.96 0.50
N SER A 264 -21.94 22.20 0.41
CA SER A 264 -22.11 23.01 -0.80
C SER A 264 -21.46 22.38 -2.03
N ARG A 265 -20.49 21.48 -1.83
CA ARG A 265 -19.78 20.73 -2.88
C ARG A 265 -20.41 19.37 -3.19
N PHE A 266 -21.45 18.98 -2.46
CA PHE A 266 -22.17 17.72 -2.64
C PHE A 266 -23.61 18.02 -3.08
N PRO A 267 -23.84 18.30 -4.36
CA PRO A 267 -25.15 18.74 -4.88
C PRO A 267 -26.29 17.73 -4.68
N TRP A 268 -26.00 16.49 -4.28
CA TRP A 268 -27.00 15.47 -3.91
C TRP A 268 -27.12 15.24 -2.40
N ALA A 269 -26.25 15.84 -1.57
CA ALA A 269 -26.30 15.68 -0.13
C ALA A 269 -27.41 16.56 0.46
N THR A 270 -28.39 15.93 1.09
CA THR A 270 -29.30 16.60 2.02
C THR A 270 -28.73 16.47 3.44
N GLU A 271 -28.96 17.45 4.31
CA GLU A 271 -28.45 17.49 5.69
C GLU A 271 -28.77 16.25 6.53
N ALA A 272 -29.75 15.43 6.11
CA ALA A 272 -30.18 14.22 6.79
C ALA A 272 -29.27 12.98 6.55
N ALA A 273 -28.33 13.04 5.60
CA ALA A 273 -27.51 11.90 5.18
C ALA A 273 -26.08 11.86 5.78
N TYR A 274 -25.71 12.87 6.59
CA TYR A 274 -24.40 13.04 7.21
C TYR A 274 -24.59 13.45 8.66
#